data_AF-A0A9E7FSH4-F1
#
_entry.id   AF-A0A9E7FSH4-F1
#
_cell.length_a   1.000
_cell.length_b   1.000
_cell.length_c   1.000
_cell.angle_alpha   90.00
_cell.angle_beta   90.00
_cell.angle_gamma   90.00
#
_symmetry.space_group_name_H-M   'P 1'
#
loop_
_entity.id
_entity.type
_entity.pdbx_description
1 polymer ?
#
loop_
_entity_poly.entity_id
_entity_poly.type
_entity_poly.pdbx_seq_one_letter_code
_entity_poly.pdbx_strand_id
1 'polypeptide(L)'
;MGASRKLQGEIDRVLKKVQEGVDVFDSIWNKVYDTENANQKEKFEADLKKEIKKLQRYRDQIKTWIQSSDIKDKKVSASYEQALMDARKLIEREMERFKVCEKETKTKAFSKEGLGQQPKTDPKEKAKSETRDWLNNVVGDLESQIDNFEAEVEGLSVKKGKTRPPRLTHLETSIARHKAHILKLELILRLLDNDELSPEQVNDVKDFLEDYVERNQDDFDEFGDVDELYISLPLEKVEALEDLVSLGPSSLAKVAT
;
A
#
# COMPACT_ATOMS: atom_id res chain seq x y z
N MET A 1 3.61 31.50 -24.37
CA MET A 1 4.47 30.59 -25.18
C MET A 1 5.57 29.88 -24.37
N GLY A 2 6.16 30.46 -23.31
CA GLY A 2 7.25 29.80 -22.55
C GLY A 2 6.84 28.59 -21.69
N ALA A 3 5.66 28.62 -21.05
CA ALA A 3 5.19 27.54 -20.18
C ALA A 3 4.89 26.24 -20.93
N SER A 4 4.17 26.32 -22.06
CA SER A 4 3.87 25.16 -22.92
C SER A 4 5.14 24.50 -23.47
N ARG A 5 6.15 25.29 -23.88
CA ARG A 5 7.43 24.76 -24.36
C ARG A 5 8.25 24.09 -23.26
N LYS A 6 8.15 24.58 -22.01
CA LYS A 6 8.78 23.95 -20.83
C LYS A 6 8.14 22.60 -20.51
N LEU A 7 6.80 22.52 -20.56
CA LEU A 7 6.06 21.28 -20.35
C LEU A 7 6.38 20.23 -21.41
N GLN A 8 6.45 20.62 -22.69
CA GLN A 8 6.86 19.71 -23.78
C GLN A 8 8.25 19.10 -23.53
N GLY A 9 9.24 19.91 -23.17
CA GLY A 9 10.58 19.40 -22.85
C GLY A 9 10.65 18.57 -21.57
N GLU A 10 9.67 18.67 -20.68
CA GLU A 10 9.53 17.78 -19.52
C GLU A 10 8.92 16.44 -19.93
N ILE A 11 7.87 16.47 -20.76
CA ILE A 11 7.26 15.29 -21.36
C ILE A 11 8.30 14.47 -22.13
N ASP A 12 9.09 15.08 -23.01
CA ASP A 12 10.15 14.40 -23.77
C ASP A 12 11.16 13.70 -22.86
N ARG A 13 11.55 14.36 -21.77
CA ARG A 13 12.49 13.79 -20.79
C ARG A 13 11.87 12.60 -20.06
N VAL A 14 10.61 12.68 -19.66
CA VAL A 14 9.93 11.58 -18.98
C VAL A 14 9.70 10.41 -19.94
N LEU A 15 9.22 10.65 -21.16
CA LEU A 15 9.06 9.60 -22.17
C LEU A 15 10.38 8.87 -22.44
N LYS A 16 11.50 9.60 -22.52
CA LYS A 16 12.82 8.99 -22.66
C LYS A 16 13.19 8.13 -21.45
N LYS A 17 12.94 8.61 -20.23
CA LYS A 17 13.21 7.85 -19.00
C LYS A 17 12.32 6.62 -18.86
N VAL A 18 11.08 6.68 -19.35
CA VAL A 18 10.19 5.51 -19.41
C VAL A 18 10.80 4.45 -20.33
N GLN A 19 11.26 4.84 -21.53
CA GLN A 19 11.90 3.88 -22.44
C GLN A 19 13.17 3.28 -21.82
N GLU A 20 14.06 4.12 -21.28
CA GLU A 20 15.27 3.66 -20.60
C GLU A 20 14.96 2.73 -19.43
N GLY A 21 13.93 3.03 -18.64
CA GLY A 21 13.48 2.21 -17.51
C GLY A 21 12.89 0.87 -17.96
N VAL A 22 12.15 0.84 -19.06
CA VAL A 22 11.61 -0.39 -19.66
C VAL A 22 12.75 -1.26 -20.19
N ASP A 23 13.74 -0.68 -20.88
CA ASP A 23 14.90 -1.43 -21.39
C ASP A 23 15.73 -2.03 -20.24
N VAL A 24 15.88 -1.28 -19.14
CA VAL A 24 16.54 -1.77 -17.92
C VAL A 24 15.71 -2.88 -17.27
N PHE A 25 14.39 -2.71 -17.18
CA PHE A 25 13.48 -3.72 -16.65
C PHE A 25 13.59 -5.03 -17.44
N ASP A 26 13.58 -4.96 -18.78
CA ASP A 26 13.77 -6.11 -19.66
C ASP A 26 15.14 -6.77 -19.49
N SER A 27 16.20 -5.96 -19.34
CA SER A 27 17.55 -6.49 -19.10
C SER A 27 17.65 -7.25 -17.78
N ILE A 28 17.04 -6.71 -16.71
CA ILE A 28 17.00 -7.37 -15.40
C ILE A 28 16.11 -8.61 -15.46
N TRP A 29 14.96 -8.52 -16.13
CA TRP A 29 14.04 -9.63 -16.33
C TRP A 29 14.77 -10.82 -16.94
N ASN A 30 15.48 -10.63 -18.06
CA ASN A 30 16.22 -11.72 -18.69
C ASN A 30 17.25 -12.33 -17.73
N LYS A 31 17.96 -11.50 -16.95
CA LYS A 31 18.91 -12.00 -15.92
C LYS A 31 18.24 -12.83 -14.83
N VAL A 32 17.00 -12.52 -14.41
CA VAL A 32 16.24 -13.31 -13.43
C VAL A 32 15.93 -14.72 -13.96
N TYR A 33 15.63 -14.84 -15.26
CA TYR A 33 15.26 -16.12 -15.88
C TYR A 33 16.46 -16.90 -16.43
N ASP A 34 17.56 -16.24 -16.76
CA ASP A 34 18.79 -16.87 -17.25
C ASP A 34 19.69 -17.40 -16.11
N THR A 35 19.57 -16.83 -14.91
CA THR A 35 20.41 -17.25 -13.78
C THR A 35 19.83 -18.44 -13.02
N GLU A 36 20.67 -19.46 -12.79
CA GLU A 36 20.35 -20.59 -11.91
C GLU A 36 20.81 -20.36 -10.46
N ASN A 37 21.59 -19.31 -10.21
CA ASN A 37 22.12 -18.95 -8.90
C ASN A 37 21.05 -18.23 -8.06
N ALA A 38 20.69 -18.83 -6.91
CA ALA A 38 19.64 -18.31 -6.03
C ALA A 38 19.91 -16.88 -5.52
N ASN A 39 21.10 -16.62 -4.98
CA ASN A 39 21.44 -15.31 -4.42
C ASN A 39 21.47 -14.21 -5.49
N GLN A 40 21.93 -14.54 -6.71
CA GLN A 40 21.88 -13.59 -7.83
C GLN A 40 20.45 -13.36 -8.30
N LYS A 41 19.64 -14.42 -8.33
CA LYS A 41 18.23 -14.34 -8.70
C LYS A 41 17.45 -13.41 -7.77
N GLU A 42 17.56 -13.60 -6.46
CA GLU A 42 16.92 -12.72 -5.45
C GLU A 42 17.37 -11.27 -5.61
N LYS A 43 18.66 -11.04 -5.85
CA LYS A 43 19.19 -9.71 -6.10
C LYS A 43 18.54 -9.08 -7.35
N PHE A 44 18.44 -9.83 -8.45
CA PHE A 44 17.82 -9.34 -9.67
C PHE A 44 16.31 -9.11 -9.49
N GLU A 45 15.61 -9.94 -8.72
CA GLU A 45 14.20 -9.74 -8.38
C GLU A 45 13.98 -8.47 -7.56
N ALA A 46 14.85 -8.19 -6.58
CA ALA A 46 14.83 -6.96 -5.82
C ALA A 46 15.12 -5.73 -6.71
N ASP A 47 16.06 -5.82 -7.65
CA ASP A 47 16.36 -4.74 -8.59
C ASP A 47 15.22 -4.54 -9.61
N LEU A 48 14.56 -5.61 -10.04
CA LEU A 48 13.36 -5.58 -10.88
C LEU A 48 12.21 -4.85 -10.16
N LYS A 49 12.02 -5.12 -8.86
CA LYS A 49 11.05 -4.43 -8.00
C LYS A 49 11.34 -2.93 -7.85
N LYS A 50 12.61 -2.55 -7.75
CA LYS A 50 13.00 -1.12 -7.70
C LYS A 50 12.69 -0.43 -9.02
N GLU A 51 12.98 -1.07 -10.15
CA GLU A 51 12.77 -0.47 -11.46
C GLU A 51 11.28 -0.32 -11.79
N ILE A 52 10.45 -1.32 -11.46
CA ILE A 52 8.99 -1.20 -11.68
C ILE A 52 8.37 -0.08 -10.84
N LYS A 53 8.83 0.12 -9.59
CA LYS A 53 8.36 1.24 -8.76
C LYS A 53 8.72 2.61 -9.36
N LYS A 54 9.84 2.74 -10.09
CA LYS A 54 10.17 3.98 -10.81
C LYS A 54 9.24 4.19 -12.00
N LEU A 55 8.99 3.15 -12.78
CA LEU A 55 8.07 3.20 -13.91
C LEU A 55 6.65 3.58 -13.45
N GLN A 56 6.18 3.04 -12.33
CA GLN A 56 4.90 3.43 -11.70
C GLN A 56 4.82 4.94 -11.44
N ARG A 57 5.87 5.54 -10.83
CA ARG A 57 5.91 7.00 -10.60
C ARG A 57 5.81 7.81 -11.89
N TYR A 58 6.46 7.35 -12.98
CA TYR A 58 6.32 8.00 -14.28
C TYR A 58 4.92 7.83 -14.86
N ARG A 59 4.29 6.66 -14.68
CA ARG A 59 2.90 6.42 -15.12
C ARG A 59 1.92 7.37 -14.44
N ASP A 60 2.10 7.64 -13.15
CA ASP A 60 1.21 8.56 -12.43
C ASP A 60 1.45 10.02 -12.81
N GLN A 61 2.71 10.42 -13.02
CA GLN A 61 3.04 11.73 -13.59
C GLN A 61 2.40 11.91 -14.99
N ILE A 62 2.48 10.88 -15.83
CA ILE A 62 1.85 10.85 -17.17
C ILE A 62 0.32 10.94 -17.06
N LYS A 63 -0.30 10.21 -16.12
CA LYS A 63 -1.74 10.27 -15.87
C LYS A 63 -2.21 11.69 -15.55
N THR A 64 -1.49 12.40 -14.67
CA THR A 64 -1.77 13.79 -14.31
C THR A 64 -1.68 14.71 -15.53
N TRP A 65 -0.67 14.51 -16.38
CA TRP A 65 -0.50 15.28 -17.62
C TRP A 65 -1.63 15.05 -18.63
N ILE A 66 -2.06 13.81 -18.83
CA ILE A 66 -3.20 13.48 -19.72
C ILE A 66 -4.49 14.16 -19.22
N GLN A 67 -4.67 14.27 -17.90
CA GLN A 67 -5.84 14.90 -17.31
C GLN A 67 -5.80 16.44 -17.39
N SER A 68 -4.60 17.04 -17.39
CA SER A 68 -4.38 18.49 -17.45
C SER A 68 -4.94 19.14 -18.72
N SER A 69 -5.55 20.32 -18.56
CA SER A 69 -6.04 21.15 -19.67
C SER A 69 -4.92 21.71 -20.55
N ASP A 70 -3.68 21.79 -20.04
CA ASP A 70 -2.53 22.36 -20.76
C ASP A 70 -2.07 21.50 -21.95
N ILE A 71 -2.44 20.22 -21.96
CA ILE A 71 -2.10 19.26 -23.03
C ILE A 71 -3.25 19.11 -24.03
N LYS A 72 -4.44 19.67 -23.79
CA LYS A 72 -5.63 19.42 -24.63
C LYS A 72 -5.83 20.37 -25.82
N ASP A 73 -4.95 21.35 -26.07
CA ASP A 73 -5.19 22.40 -27.09
C ASP A 73 -4.41 22.20 -28.42
N LYS A 74 -5.18 22.09 -29.52
CA LYS A 74 -4.91 22.26 -30.96
C LYS A 74 -3.62 21.64 -31.57
N LYS A 75 -3.77 20.43 -32.13
CA LYS A 75 -2.92 19.73 -33.14
C LYS A 75 -1.49 19.28 -32.78
N VAL A 76 -0.65 20.07 -32.11
CA VAL A 76 0.67 19.56 -31.61
C VAL A 76 0.46 18.65 -30.40
N SER A 77 -0.58 18.93 -29.63
CA SER A 77 -1.06 18.19 -28.47
C SER A 77 -1.39 16.71 -28.79
N ALA A 78 -1.99 16.41 -29.94
CA ALA A 78 -2.45 15.05 -30.25
C ALA A 78 -1.30 14.01 -30.33
N SER A 79 -0.12 14.41 -30.84
CA SER A 79 1.04 13.52 -30.90
C SER A 79 1.61 13.23 -29.51
N TYR A 80 1.64 14.25 -28.64
CA TYR A 80 2.13 14.08 -27.26
C TYR A 80 1.12 13.34 -26.40
N GLU A 81 -0.17 13.62 -26.57
CA GLU A 81 -1.26 12.90 -25.90
C GLU A 81 -1.21 11.42 -26.25
N GLN A 82 -1.05 11.08 -27.52
CA GLN A 82 -0.88 9.68 -27.94
C GLN A 82 0.38 9.05 -27.35
N ALA A 83 1.53 9.74 -27.41
CA ALA A 83 2.79 9.24 -26.85
C ALA A 83 2.69 9.01 -25.32
N LEU A 84 2.00 9.89 -24.60
CA LEU A 84 1.73 9.76 -23.18
C LEU A 84 0.80 8.56 -22.90
N MET A 85 -0.27 8.39 -23.69
CA MET A 85 -1.16 7.24 -23.56
C MET A 85 -0.42 5.91 -23.83
N ASP A 86 0.43 5.88 -24.85
CA ASP A 86 1.21 4.69 -25.22
C ASP A 86 2.25 4.35 -24.14
N ALA A 87 2.96 5.37 -23.61
CA ALA A 87 3.88 5.19 -22.49
C ALA A 87 3.18 4.69 -21.22
N ARG A 88 1.98 5.20 -20.90
CA ARG A 88 1.16 4.72 -19.78
C ARG A 88 0.79 3.25 -19.94
N LYS A 89 0.30 2.86 -21.13
CA LYS A 89 -0.05 1.46 -21.42
C LYS A 89 1.18 0.53 -21.37
N LEU A 90 2.32 1.00 -21.86
CA LEU A 90 3.58 0.27 -21.82
C LEU A 90 3.98 -0.04 -20.37
N ILE A 91 3.94 0.96 -19.49
CA ILE A 91 4.24 0.77 -18.07
C ILE A 91 3.24 -0.19 -17.42
N GLU A 92 1.93 -0.02 -17.67
CA GLU A 92 0.89 -0.91 -17.14
C GLU A 92 1.09 -2.37 -17.56
N ARG A 93 1.56 -2.61 -18.79
CA ARG A 93 1.93 -3.95 -19.25
C ARG A 93 3.11 -4.53 -18.49
N GLU A 94 4.18 -3.74 -18.30
CA GLU A 94 5.35 -4.22 -17.53
C GLU A 94 5.00 -4.42 -16.05
N MET A 95 4.06 -3.66 -15.50
CA MET A 95 3.52 -3.88 -14.14
C MET A 95 2.83 -5.24 -14.02
N GLU A 96 1.98 -5.59 -14.98
CA GLU A 96 1.32 -6.89 -14.99
C GLU A 96 2.33 -8.04 -15.14
N ARG A 97 3.33 -7.85 -16.01
CA ARG A 97 4.43 -8.82 -16.18
C ARG A 97 5.25 -8.98 -14.89
N PHE A 98 5.54 -7.88 -14.18
CA PHE A 98 6.19 -7.94 -12.87
C PHE A 98 5.32 -8.70 -11.85
N LYS A 99 3.99 -8.48 -11.84
CA LYS A 99 3.06 -9.16 -10.93
C LYS A 99 3.10 -10.68 -11.08
N VAL A 100 3.17 -11.19 -12.32
CA VAL A 100 3.35 -12.62 -12.60
C VAL A 100 4.68 -13.14 -12.05
N CYS A 101 5.78 -12.43 -12.31
CA CYS A 101 7.10 -12.79 -11.78
C CYS A 101 7.12 -12.81 -10.26
N GLU A 102 6.59 -11.77 -9.62
CA GLU A 102 6.56 -11.65 -8.17
C GLU A 102 5.73 -12.80 -7.56
N LYS A 103 4.62 -13.17 -8.20
CA LYS A 103 3.82 -14.34 -7.80
C LYS A 103 4.59 -15.65 -7.94
N GLU A 104 5.29 -15.86 -9.05
CA GLU A 104 6.10 -17.06 -9.28
C GLU A 104 7.27 -17.16 -8.30
N THR A 105 8.01 -16.07 -8.10
CA THR A 105 9.13 -15.98 -7.17
C THR A 105 8.66 -16.22 -5.75
N LYS A 106 7.59 -15.57 -5.30
CA LYS A 106 7.01 -15.81 -3.98
C LYS A 106 6.65 -17.29 -3.85
N THR A 107 5.91 -17.86 -4.80
CA THR A 107 5.52 -19.29 -4.79
C THR A 107 6.73 -20.25 -4.80
N LYS A 108 7.81 -19.92 -5.51
CA LYS A 108 9.04 -20.73 -5.63
C LYS A 108 9.99 -20.56 -4.43
N ALA A 109 10.07 -19.39 -3.82
CA ALA A 109 10.80 -19.15 -2.57
C ALA A 109 10.26 -20.07 -1.46
N PHE A 110 8.92 -20.16 -1.36
CA PHE A 110 8.25 -21.13 -0.50
C PHE A 110 8.48 -22.61 -0.87
N SER A 111 8.96 -22.90 -2.08
CA SER A 111 9.25 -24.26 -2.55
C SER A 111 10.74 -24.66 -2.44
N LYS A 112 11.67 -23.70 -2.27
CA LYS A 112 13.13 -23.96 -2.30
C LYS A 112 13.82 -23.80 -0.94
N GLU A 113 13.24 -23.05 0.00
CA GLU A 113 13.71 -23.03 1.41
C GLU A 113 13.25 -24.26 2.23
N GLY A 114 12.47 -25.17 1.63
CA GLY A 114 11.92 -26.36 2.30
C GLY A 114 12.84 -27.60 2.37
N LEU A 115 14.14 -27.50 2.09
CA LEU A 115 15.07 -28.64 2.18
C LEU A 115 15.81 -28.77 3.52
N GLY A 116 15.50 -27.91 4.49
CA GLY A 116 15.97 -28.03 5.88
C GLY A 116 14.79 -28.13 6.84
N GLN A 117 14.20 -29.32 6.98
CA GLN A 117 13.29 -29.70 8.07
C GLN A 117 12.28 -28.62 8.52
N GLN A 118 11.27 -28.31 7.71
CA GLN A 118 9.99 -27.87 8.26
C GLN A 118 8.91 -28.91 7.91
N PRO A 119 8.07 -29.31 8.89
CA PRO A 119 6.95 -30.21 8.61
C PRO A 119 6.07 -29.53 7.57
N LYS A 120 5.60 -30.30 6.58
CA LYS A 120 4.68 -29.82 5.53
C LYS A 120 3.51 -29.08 6.17
N THR A 121 3.59 -27.76 6.23
CA THR A 121 2.48 -26.92 6.66
C THR A 121 1.37 -27.09 5.63
N ASP A 122 0.17 -27.36 6.12
CA ASP A 122 -1.03 -27.44 5.29
C ASP A 122 -1.12 -26.16 4.43
N PRO A 123 -1.42 -26.23 3.13
CA PRO A 123 -1.59 -25.04 2.28
C PRO A 123 -2.51 -23.97 2.89
N LYS A 124 -3.52 -24.38 3.66
CA LYS A 124 -4.42 -23.49 4.41
C LYS A 124 -3.70 -22.76 5.54
N GLU A 125 -2.90 -23.48 6.32
CA GLU A 125 -2.07 -22.88 7.40
C GLU A 125 -1.02 -21.94 6.84
N LYS A 126 -0.47 -22.26 5.67
CA LYS A 126 0.47 -21.39 4.98
C LYS A 126 -0.17 -20.08 4.52
N ALA A 127 -1.33 -20.14 3.85
CA ALA A 127 -2.07 -18.95 3.45
C ALA A 127 -2.47 -18.09 4.66
N LYS A 128 -2.91 -18.72 5.75
CA LYS A 128 -3.21 -18.07 7.02
C LYS A 128 -2.00 -17.35 7.61
N SER A 129 -0.82 -18.00 7.61
CA SER A 129 0.42 -17.39 8.07
C SER A 129 0.84 -16.19 7.21
N GLU A 130 0.76 -16.30 5.88
CA GLU A 130 1.10 -15.20 4.97
C GLU A 130 0.18 -13.99 5.17
N THR A 131 -1.12 -14.22 5.33
CA THR A 131 -2.08 -13.14 5.63
C THR A 131 -1.81 -12.52 7.00
N ARG A 132 -1.45 -13.32 8.01
CA ARG A 132 -1.04 -12.82 9.33
C ARG A 132 0.18 -11.92 9.24
N ASP A 133 1.22 -12.36 8.53
CA ASP A 133 2.45 -11.59 8.34
C ASP A 133 2.18 -10.27 7.60
N TRP A 134 1.31 -10.31 6.58
CA TRP A 134 0.88 -9.09 5.88
C TRP A 134 0.14 -8.12 6.81
N LEU A 135 -0.83 -8.59 7.59
CA LEU A 135 -1.56 -7.77 8.56
C LEU A 135 -0.61 -7.12 9.58
N ASN A 136 0.34 -7.88 10.12
CA ASN A 136 1.34 -7.35 11.05
C ASN A 136 2.25 -6.30 10.43
N ASN A 137 2.65 -6.46 9.16
CA ASN A 137 3.43 -5.44 8.45
C ASN A 137 2.64 -4.14 8.29
N VAL A 138 1.36 -4.22 7.90
CA VAL A 138 0.49 -3.05 7.77
C VAL A 138 0.32 -2.35 9.13
N VAL A 139 0.10 -3.10 10.22
CA VAL A 139 0.05 -2.53 11.58
C VAL A 139 1.35 -1.80 11.90
N GLY A 140 2.51 -2.42 11.68
CA GLY A 140 3.81 -1.80 11.95
C GLY A 140 4.07 -0.53 11.12
N ASP A 141 3.62 -0.50 9.86
CA ASP A 141 3.71 0.70 9.02
C ASP A 141 2.83 1.84 9.58
N LEU A 142 1.61 1.53 10.02
CA LEU A 142 0.70 2.51 10.63
C LEU A 142 1.22 3.02 11.98
N GLU A 143 1.76 2.14 12.82
CA GLU A 143 2.40 2.51 14.09
C GLU A 143 3.60 3.45 13.86
N SER A 144 4.46 3.11 12.89
CA SER A 144 5.59 3.98 12.55
C SER A 144 5.14 5.35 12.03
N GLN A 145 4.06 5.41 11.25
CA GLN A 145 3.46 6.69 10.83
C GLN A 145 2.88 7.47 12.01
N ILE A 146 2.21 6.81 12.96
CA ILE A 146 1.72 7.44 14.20
C ILE A 146 2.90 8.07 14.96
N ASP A 147 3.97 7.33 15.19
CA ASP A 147 5.14 7.83 15.93
C ASP A 147 5.72 9.10 15.29
N ASN A 148 5.82 9.11 13.95
CA ASN A 148 6.28 10.28 13.20
C ASN A 148 5.32 11.47 13.34
N PHE A 149 4.02 11.23 13.29
CA PHE A 149 3.01 12.28 13.46
C PHE A 149 2.98 12.82 14.89
N GLU A 150 3.09 11.95 15.91
CA GLU A 150 3.14 12.34 17.32
C GLU A 150 4.38 13.20 17.60
N ALA A 151 5.54 12.85 17.03
CA ALA A 151 6.74 13.69 17.10
C ALA A 151 6.57 15.07 16.43
N GLU A 152 5.89 15.14 15.28
CA GLU A 152 5.57 16.41 14.61
C GLU A 152 4.60 17.26 15.46
N VAL A 153 3.58 16.62 16.05
CA VAL A 153 2.61 17.25 16.96
C VAL A 153 3.29 17.89 18.17
N GLU A 154 4.24 17.19 18.81
CA GLU A 154 5.02 17.74 19.93
C GLU A 154 5.82 18.98 19.52
N GLY A 155 6.39 18.97 18.30
CA GLY A 155 7.10 20.11 17.73
C GLY A 155 6.23 21.33 17.43
N LEU A 156 4.92 21.14 17.22
CA LEU A 156 3.97 22.19 16.85
C LEU A 156 3.34 22.94 18.04
N SER A 157 3.90 22.79 19.25
CA SER A 157 3.44 23.36 20.53
C SER A 157 2.70 24.72 20.41
N VAL A 158 1.45 24.75 20.90
CA VAL A 158 0.62 25.96 20.88
C VAL A 158 0.93 26.83 22.10
N LYS A 159 1.55 28.00 21.88
CA LYS A 159 1.70 29.00 22.94
C LYS A 159 0.32 29.50 23.38
N LYS A 160 0.10 29.53 24.69
CA LYS A 160 -1.15 29.96 25.34
C LYS A 160 -1.65 31.29 24.74
N GLY A 161 -2.84 31.28 24.12
CA GLY A 161 -3.47 32.48 23.53
C GLY A 161 -3.35 32.64 22.01
N LYS A 162 -2.69 31.73 21.28
CA LYS A 162 -2.70 31.70 19.80
C LYS A 162 -3.71 30.69 19.24
N THR A 163 -4.18 30.97 18.02
CA THR A 163 -5.00 30.05 17.23
C THR A 163 -4.26 28.75 16.96
N ARG A 164 -4.98 27.64 17.06
CA ARG A 164 -4.44 26.29 16.86
C ARG A 164 -3.98 26.12 15.40
N PRO A 165 -2.78 25.60 15.12
CA PRO A 165 -2.31 25.37 13.76
C PRO A 165 -3.21 24.36 13.03
N PRO A 166 -3.61 24.60 11.76
CA PRO A 166 -4.37 23.62 10.97
C PRO A 166 -3.66 22.27 10.79
N ARG A 167 -2.33 22.28 10.72
CA ARG A 167 -1.51 21.05 10.65
C ARG A 167 -1.61 20.21 11.91
N LEU A 168 -1.74 20.83 13.08
CA LEU A 168 -1.90 20.11 14.35
C LEU A 168 -3.21 19.31 14.36
N THR A 169 -4.31 19.93 13.96
CA THR A 169 -5.62 19.25 13.86
C THR A 169 -5.63 18.15 12.81
N HIS A 170 -4.93 18.36 11.68
CA HIS A 170 -4.79 17.36 10.62
C HIS A 170 -4.05 16.11 11.10
N LEU A 171 -2.92 16.30 11.78
CA LEU A 171 -2.11 15.20 12.31
C LEU A 171 -2.85 14.42 13.40
N GLU A 172 -3.52 15.11 14.32
CA GLU A 172 -4.33 14.46 15.36
C GLU A 172 -5.45 13.60 14.76
N THR A 173 -6.08 14.08 13.70
CA THR A 173 -7.11 13.31 12.98
C THR A 173 -6.49 12.11 12.24
N SER A 174 -5.32 12.29 11.62
CA SER A 174 -4.58 11.20 10.99
C SER A 174 -4.21 10.10 12.00
N ILE A 175 -3.71 10.49 13.18
CA ILE A 175 -3.37 9.56 14.27
C ILE A 175 -4.61 8.80 14.74
N ALA A 176 -5.74 9.49 14.94
CA ALA A 176 -6.99 8.85 15.34
C ALA A 176 -7.46 7.82 14.29
N ARG A 177 -7.34 8.17 13.00
CA ARG A 177 -7.68 7.28 11.90
C ARG A 177 -6.77 6.05 11.84
N HIS A 178 -5.45 6.20 11.96
CA HIS A 178 -4.51 5.08 12.01
C HIS A 178 -4.82 4.15 13.18
N LYS A 179 -5.13 4.69 14.36
CA LYS A 179 -5.54 3.91 15.54
C LYS A 179 -6.82 3.11 15.28
N ALA A 180 -7.79 3.69 14.56
CA ALA A 180 -9.00 2.97 14.16
C ALA A 180 -8.70 1.84 13.17
N HIS A 181 -7.84 2.05 12.17
CA HIS A 181 -7.42 0.97 11.27
C HIS A 181 -6.69 -0.14 12.02
N ILE A 182 -5.75 0.18 12.92
CA ILE A 182 -5.03 -0.82 13.72
C ILE A 182 -6.02 -1.68 14.52
N LEU A 183 -6.99 -1.07 15.19
CA LEU A 183 -8.03 -1.80 15.93
C LEU A 183 -8.77 -2.79 15.01
N LYS A 184 -9.20 -2.36 13.82
CA LYS A 184 -9.86 -3.25 12.85
C LYS A 184 -8.94 -4.38 12.36
N LEU A 185 -7.65 -4.11 12.15
CA LEU A 185 -6.66 -5.11 11.75
C LEU A 185 -6.41 -6.15 12.86
N GLU A 186 -6.41 -5.74 14.12
CA GLU A 186 -6.31 -6.64 15.28
C GLU A 186 -7.55 -7.55 15.39
N LEU A 187 -8.75 -7.02 15.12
CA LEU A 187 -9.96 -7.84 15.04
C LEU A 187 -9.89 -8.86 13.91
N ILE A 188 -9.41 -8.44 12.73
CA ILE A 188 -9.20 -9.32 11.58
C ILE A 188 -8.20 -10.42 11.93
N LEU A 189 -7.07 -10.09 12.56
CA LEU A 189 -6.07 -11.04 13.03
C LEU A 189 -6.70 -12.07 13.97
N ARG A 190 -7.51 -11.63 14.94
CA ARG A 190 -8.17 -12.54 15.89
C ARG A 190 -9.16 -13.48 15.19
N LEU A 191 -9.98 -12.95 14.28
CA LEU A 191 -10.92 -13.77 13.50
C LEU A 191 -10.20 -14.77 12.61
N LEU A 192 -9.12 -14.34 11.96
CA LEU A 192 -8.28 -15.20 11.14
C LEU A 192 -7.68 -16.33 11.99
N ASP A 193 -7.10 -16.01 13.15
CA ASP A 193 -6.50 -16.99 14.07
C ASP A 193 -7.53 -17.98 14.62
N ASN A 194 -8.77 -17.53 14.86
CA ASN A 194 -9.89 -18.37 15.30
C ASN A 194 -10.59 -19.16 14.17
N ASP A 195 -10.10 -19.06 12.93
CA ASP A 195 -10.73 -19.67 11.74
C ASP A 195 -12.16 -19.17 11.44
N GLU A 196 -12.50 -17.99 11.93
CA GLU A 196 -13.78 -17.31 11.67
C GLU A 196 -13.73 -16.42 10.42
N LEU A 197 -12.52 -16.13 9.91
CA LEU A 197 -12.28 -15.40 8.67
C LEU A 197 -11.24 -16.12 7.82
N SER A 198 -11.48 -16.25 6.52
CA SER A 198 -10.52 -16.87 5.61
C SER A 198 -9.48 -15.87 5.07
N PRO A 199 -8.27 -16.33 4.71
CA PRO A 199 -7.27 -15.50 4.02
C PRO A 199 -7.81 -14.78 2.79
N GLU A 200 -8.71 -15.42 2.04
CA GLU A 200 -9.32 -14.86 0.84
C GLU A 200 -10.25 -13.69 1.16
N GLN A 201 -11.04 -13.78 2.23
CA GLN A 201 -11.91 -12.68 2.66
C GLN A 201 -11.09 -11.46 3.12
N VAL A 202 -9.93 -11.68 3.76
CA VAL A 202 -9.02 -10.58 4.13
C VAL A 202 -8.47 -9.87 2.89
N ASN A 203 -8.27 -10.59 1.77
CA ASN A 203 -7.76 -9.97 0.55
C ASN A 203 -8.74 -8.95 -0.06
N ASP A 204 -10.03 -8.99 0.29
CA ASP A 204 -11.01 -8.02 -0.20
C ASP A 204 -10.73 -6.59 0.26
N VAL A 205 -10.07 -6.41 1.42
CA VAL A 205 -9.70 -5.08 1.97
C VAL A 205 -8.23 -4.72 1.70
N LYS A 206 -7.46 -5.63 1.11
CA LYS A 206 -6.01 -5.50 0.97
C LYS A 206 -5.58 -4.35 0.07
N ASP A 207 -6.16 -4.28 -1.14
CA ASP A 207 -5.80 -3.26 -2.12
C ASP A 207 -6.07 -1.85 -1.58
N PHE A 208 -7.16 -1.67 -0.83
CA PHE A 208 -7.47 -0.39 -0.19
C PHE A 208 -6.48 -0.08 0.93
N LEU A 209 -6.16 -1.04 1.81
CA LEU A 209 -5.23 -0.80 2.91
C LEU A 209 -3.84 -0.44 2.41
N GLU A 210 -3.38 -1.08 1.34
CA GLU A 210 -2.12 -0.73 0.69
C GLU A 210 -2.17 0.70 0.12
N ASP A 211 -3.28 1.10 -0.53
CA ASP A 211 -3.47 2.48 -1.01
C ASP A 211 -3.52 3.49 0.15
N TYR A 212 -4.22 3.17 1.24
CA TYR A 212 -4.31 4.01 2.45
C TYR A 212 -2.94 4.25 3.07
N VAL A 213 -2.17 3.18 3.32
CA VAL A 213 -0.83 3.29 3.93
C VAL A 213 0.08 4.17 3.09
N GLU A 214 -0.03 4.10 1.76
CA GLU A 214 0.78 4.91 0.85
C GLU A 214 0.28 6.37 0.69
N ARG A 215 -1.04 6.62 0.69
CA ARG A 215 -1.64 7.92 0.29
C ARG A 215 -2.42 8.66 1.36
N ASN A 216 -2.48 8.19 2.61
CA ASN A 216 -3.30 8.80 3.67
C ASN A 216 -3.04 10.31 3.93
N GLN A 217 -1.87 10.84 3.55
CA GLN A 217 -1.56 12.27 3.65
C GLN A 217 -1.84 13.07 2.37
N ASP A 218 -1.85 12.43 1.21
CA ASP A 218 -2.04 13.10 -0.08
C ASP A 218 -3.53 13.28 -0.41
N ASP A 219 -4.36 12.29 -0.09
CA ASP A 219 -5.81 12.29 -0.36
C ASP A 219 -6.62 12.10 0.93
N PHE A 220 -6.33 12.96 1.91
CA PHE A 220 -6.81 12.82 3.29
C PHE A 220 -8.33 12.66 3.46
N ASP A 221 -9.12 13.34 2.63
CA ASP A 221 -10.59 13.30 2.70
C ASP A 221 -11.19 12.02 2.08
N GLU A 222 -10.48 11.36 1.17
CA GLU A 222 -10.93 10.11 0.50
C GLU A 222 -11.01 8.94 1.49
N PHE A 223 -10.21 8.99 2.56
CA PHE A 223 -10.11 7.97 3.60
C PHE A 223 -10.87 8.33 4.88
N GLY A 224 -11.88 9.21 4.79
CA GLY A 224 -12.56 9.77 5.95
C GLY A 224 -13.31 8.75 6.81
N ASP A 225 -13.91 7.74 6.19
CA ASP A 225 -14.73 6.74 6.84
C ASP A 225 -13.98 5.40 6.93
N VAL A 226 -13.55 5.05 8.15
CA VAL A 226 -12.84 3.80 8.41
C VAL A 226 -13.78 2.62 8.42
N ASP A 227 -15.04 2.79 8.84
CA ASP A 227 -15.98 1.68 8.98
C ASP A 227 -16.49 1.21 7.60
N GLU A 228 -16.67 2.14 6.66
CA GLU A 228 -17.05 1.81 5.26
C GLU A 228 -16.03 0.87 4.60
N LEU A 229 -14.73 1.01 4.90
CA LEU A 229 -13.68 0.13 4.39
C LEU A 229 -13.91 -1.34 4.77
N TYR A 230 -14.30 -1.58 6.03
CA TYR A 230 -14.33 -2.93 6.58
C TYR A 230 -15.73 -3.54 6.59
N ILE A 231 -16.72 -2.89 5.99
CA ILE A 231 -18.13 -3.32 5.99
C ILE A 231 -18.36 -4.72 5.39
N SER A 232 -17.46 -5.17 4.51
CA SER A 232 -17.51 -6.51 3.92
C SER A 232 -17.11 -7.62 4.90
N LEU A 233 -16.44 -7.27 6.00
CA LEU A 233 -15.92 -8.22 6.98
C LEU A 233 -16.85 -8.29 8.22
N PRO A 234 -17.03 -9.49 8.81
CA PRO A 234 -17.92 -9.69 9.95
C PRO A 234 -17.31 -9.23 11.29
N LEU A 235 -16.79 -8.00 11.36
CA LEU A 235 -16.06 -7.47 12.52
C LEU A 235 -16.96 -7.15 13.73
N GLU A 236 -18.22 -6.79 13.48
CA GLU A 236 -19.22 -6.42 14.50
C GLU A 236 -19.44 -7.50 15.57
N LYS A 237 -19.25 -8.78 15.19
CA LYS A 237 -19.40 -9.92 16.09
C LYS A 237 -18.32 -9.95 17.18
N VAL A 238 -17.12 -9.46 16.88
CA VAL A 238 -15.98 -9.46 17.80
C VAL A 238 -16.00 -8.22 18.67
N GLU A 239 -16.35 -7.06 18.11
CA GLU A 239 -16.51 -5.81 18.86
C GLU A 239 -17.53 -5.97 20.00
N ALA A 240 -18.67 -6.61 19.73
CA ALA A 240 -19.69 -6.88 20.75
C ALA A 240 -19.23 -7.85 21.86
N LEU A 241 -18.32 -8.77 21.56
CA LEU A 241 -17.75 -9.70 22.54
C LEU A 241 -16.67 -9.03 23.39
N GLU A 242 -15.87 -8.13 22.81
CA GLU A 242 -14.88 -7.35 23.56
C GLU A 242 -15.53 -6.33 24.49
N ASP A 243 -16.60 -5.66 24.06
CA ASP A 243 -17.37 -4.77 24.93
C ASP A 243 -17.95 -5.53 26.14
N LEU A 244 -18.40 -6.77 25.92
CA LEU A 244 -18.93 -7.61 27.00
C LEU A 244 -17.84 -8.09 27.98
N VAL A 245 -16.61 -8.32 27.49
CA VAL A 245 -15.46 -8.76 28.30
C VAL A 245 -14.77 -7.58 29.00
N SER A 246 -14.71 -6.42 28.36
CA SER A 246 -14.28 -5.12 28.90
C SER A 246 -15.15 -4.70 30.09
N LEU A 247 -16.44 -5.06 30.06
CA LEU A 247 -17.40 -4.91 31.15
C LEU A 247 -17.28 -5.98 32.26
N GLY A 248 -16.11 -6.63 32.40
CA GLY A 248 -15.83 -7.65 33.41
C GLY A 248 -16.28 -7.29 34.85
N PRO A 249 -16.50 -8.31 35.72
CA PRO A 249 -17.52 -8.37 36.77
C PRO A 249 -17.26 -7.50 38.02
N SER A 250 -16.95 -6.22 37.85
CA SER A 250 -16.67 -5.28 38.96
C SER A 250 -17.87 -4.40 39.33
N SER A 251 -18.97 -4.45 38.58
CA SER A 251 -20.16 -3.61 38.83
C SER A 251 -21.30 -4.31 39.57
N LEU A 252 -21.25 -5.63 39.78
CA LEU A 252 -22.34 -6.38 40.43
C LEU A 252 -22.17 -6.66 41.94
N ALA A 253 -21.07 -6.22 42.57
CA ALA A 253 -20.77 -6.54 43.97
C ALA A 253 -20.96 -5.38 44.99
N LYS A 254 -21.71 -4.33 44.65
CA LYS A 254 -22.00 -3.23 45.60
C LYS A 254 -23.48 -2.83 45.66
N VAL A 255 -24.39 -3.79 45.82
CA VAL A 255 -25.72 -3.53 46.38
C VAL A 255 -26.14 -4.73 47.23
N ALA A 256 -25.51 -4.91 48.38
CA ALA A 256 -26.04 -5.73 49.49
C ALA A 256 -25.17 -5.57 50.74
N THR A 257 -25.30 -4.46 51.46
CA THR A 257 -25.36 -4.45 52.94
C THR A 257 -25.91 -3.12 53.42
#